data_AF-A0A380MX76-F1
#
_entry.id   AF-A0A380MX76-F1
#
_cell.length_a   1.000
_cell.length_b   1.000
_cell.length_c   1.000
_cell.angle_alpha   90.00
_cell.angle_beta   90.00
_cell.angle_gamma   90.00
#
_symmetry.space_group_name_H-M   'P 1'
#
loop_
_entity.id
_entity.type
_entity.pdbx_description
1 polymer ?
#
loop_
_entity_poly.entity_id
_entity_poly.type
_entity_poly.pdbx_seq_one_letter_code
_entity_poly.pdbx_strand_id
1 'polypeptide(L)'
;MKEPSQEFKALVDACIDYDATLAIINEGVSEDRIDGYREELSMQEYAINKYAKLLTESTENHLQKLVDDFNERYPIGSPCIYYPHLLIGSKNNPYKTKTRSKAFIQGEHTVVVLLEGRRGGFALTHLEMIETV
;
A
#
# COMPACT_ATOMS: atom_id res chain seq x y z
N MET A 1 -9.27 7.07 -24.25
CA MET A 1 -8.17 8.00 -23.93
C MET A 1 -7.51 8.39 -25.24
N LYS A 2 -7.35 9.69 -25.52
CA LYS A 2 -6.48 10.13 -26.62
C LYS A 2 -5.05 10.15 -26.10
N GLU A 3 -4.10 9.69 -26.90
CA GLU A 3 -2.67 9.82 -26.56
C GLU A 3 -2.29 11.30 -26.42
N PRO A 4 -1.41 11.67 -25.47
CA PRO A 4 -0.87 13.01 -25.39
C PRO A 4 -0.11 13.35 -26.67
N SER A 5 -0.19 14.62 -27.10
CA SER A 5 0.55 15.08 -28.28
C SER A 5 2.07 14.93 -28.07
N GLN A 6 2.81 14.76 -29.17
CA GLN A 6 4.27 14.70 -29.10
C GLN A 6 4.89 15.97 -28.49
N GLU A 7 4.24 17.12 -28.66
CA GLU A 7 4.65 18.39 -28.05
C GLU A 7 4.52 18.37 -26.53
N PHE A 8 3.46 17.76 -25.98
CA PHE A 8 3.29 17.63 -24.53
C PHE A 8 4.36 16.72 -23.92
N LYS A 9 4.70 15.62 -24.59
CA LYS A 9 5.80 14.72 -24.16
C LYS A 9 7.13 15.47 -24.14
N ALA A 10 7.43 16.26 -25.18
CA ALA A 10 8.64 17.08 -25.24
C ALA A 10 8.68 18.18 -24.15
N LEU A 11 7.53 18.76 -23.78
CA LEU A 11 7.44 19.76 -22.72
C LEU A 11 7.73 19.16 -21.32
N VAL A 12 7.22 17.96 -21.06
CA VAL A 12 7.48 17.22 -19.82
C VAL A 12 8.95 16.81 -19.72
N ASP A 13 9.54 16.35 -20.84
CA ASP A 13 10.97 16.03 -20.91
C ASP A 13 11.85 17.30 -20.73
N ALA A 14 11.39 18.46 -21.23
CA ALA A 14 12.06 19.75 -21.06
C ALA A 14 11.93 20.34 -19.64
N CYS A 15 10.86 20.04 -18.89
CA CYS A 15 10.71 20.46 -17.49
C CYS A 15 11.69 19.75 -16.53
N ILE A 16 12.32 18.65 -16.98
CA ILE A 16 13.39 17.96 -16.24
C ILE A 16 14.75 18.64 -16.50
N ASP A 17 14.87 19.46 -17.54
CA ASP A 17 16.09 20.15 -17.93
C ASP A 17 15.90 21.69 -17.89
N TYR A 18 16.45 22.34 -16.86
CA TYR A 18 16.24 23.76 -16.56
C TYR A 18 16.56 24.69 -17.76
N ASP A 19 17.50 24.30 -18.62
CA ASP A 19 17.89 25.06 -19.81
C ASP A 19 16.86 24.96 -20.95
N ALA A 20 16.13 23.84 -21.07
CA ALA A 20 15.05 23.68 -22.05
C ALA A 20 13.79 24.47 -21.64
N THR A 21 13.56 24.57 -20.33
CA THR A 21 12.48 25.41 -19.77
C THR A 21 12.71 26.90 -20.08
N LEU A 22 13.96 27.38 -19.99
CA LEU A 22 14.33 28.76 -20.35
C LEU A 22 14.24 29.03 -21.87
N ALA A 23 14.54 28.03 -22.71
CA ALA A 23 14.42 28.17 -24.17
C ALA A 23 12.96 28.37 -24.62
N ILE A 24 12.02 27.62 -24.01
CA ILE A 24 10.58 27.72 -24.28
C ILE A 24 10.03 29.09 -23.83
N ILE A 25 10.48 29.60 -22.68
CA ILE A 25 10.10 30.94 -22.19
C ILE A 25 10.63 32.04 -23.13
N ASN A 26 11.84 31.89 -23.67
CA ASN A 26 12.44 32.87 -24.60
C ASN A 26 11.86 32.84 -26.02
N GLU A 27 11.26 31.73 -26.46
CA GLU A 27 10.59 31.63 -27.77
C GLU A 27 9.13 32.16 -27.78
N GLY A 28 8.61 32.66 -26.65
CA GLY A 28 7.31 33.32 -26.61
C GLY A 28 6.14 32.35 -26.76
N VAL A 29 6.01 31.40 -25.82
CA VAL A 29 4.78 30.62 -25.67
C VAL A 29 3.63 31.57 -25.29
N SER A 30 2.54 31.52 -26.04
CA SER A 30 1.35 32.35 -25.76
C SER A 30 0.71 31.97 -24.42
N GLU A 31 0.14 32.95 -23.72
CA GLU A 31 -0.56 32.74 -22.44
C GLU A 31 -1.64 31.65 -22.55
N ASP A 32 -2.38 31.61 -23.68
CA ASP A 32 -3.37 30.56 -23.97
C ASP A 32 -2.80 29.14 -23.94
N ARG A 33 -1.54 28.95 -24.37
CA ARG A 33 -0.87 27.65 -24.33
C ARG A 33 -0.41 27.30 -22.92
N ILE A 34 0.05 28.29 -22.15
CA ILE A 34 0.44 28.11 -20.74
C ILE A 34 -0.78 27.70 -19.91
N ASP A 35 -1.94 28.33 -20.13
CA ASP A 35 -3.17 28.00 -19.42
C ASP A 35 -3.71 26.62 -19.83
N GLY A 36 -3.62 26.26 -21.11
CA GLY A 36 -3.90 24.89 -21.57
C GLY A 36 -3.04 23.84 -20.85
N TYR A 37 -1.74 24.07 -20.70
CA TYR A 37 -0.86 23.15 -19.96
C TYR A 37 -1.18 23.08 -18.47
N ARG A 38 -1.58 24.20 -17.85
CA ARG A 38 -2.02 24.22 -16.44
C ARG A 38 -3.30 23.40 -16.23
N GLU A 39 -4.26 23.52 -17.13
CA GLU A 39 -5.48 22.71 -17.09
C GLU A 39 -5.18 21.22 -17.25
N GLU A 40 -4.30 20.85 -18.18
CA GLU A 40 -3.86 19.47 -18.37
C GLU A 40 -3.15 18.90 -17.13
N LEU A 41 -2.24 19.65 -16.51
CA LEU A 41 -1.56 19.26 -15.27
C LEU A 41 -2.56 19.09 -14.11
N SER A 42 -3.50 20.02 -13.96
CA SER A 42 -4.57 19.94 -12.94
C SER A 42 -5.43 18.67 -13.12
N MET A 43 -5.76 18.32 -14.37
CA MET A 43 -6.50 17.09 -14.69
C MET A 43 -5.69 15.83 -14.37
N GLN A 44 -4.38 15.85 -14.58
CA GLN A 44 -3.49 14.73 -14.22
C GLN A 44 -3.35 14.57 -12.71
N GLU A 45 -3.14 15.66 -11.96
CA GLU A 45 -3.09 15.64 -10.50
C GLU A 45 -4.40 15.11 -9.91
N TYR A 46 -5.54 15.54 -10.45
CA TYR A 46 -6.85 15.01 -10.06
C TYR A 46 -6.95 13.49 -10.29
N ALA A 47 -6.52 13.02 -11.47
CA ALA A 47 -6.53 11.59 -11.78
C ALA A 47 -5.64 10.80 -10.81
N ILE A 48 -4.41 11.25 -10.56
CA ILE A 48 -3.46 10.62 -9.64
C ILE A 48 -4.07 10.51 -8.24
N ASN A 49 -4.60 11.62 -7.70
CA ASN A 49 -5.21 11.64 -6.38
C ASN A 49 -6.44 10.72 -6.28
N LYS A 50 -7.26 10.69 -7.34
CA LYS A 50 -8.40 9.78 -7.42
C LYS A 50 -7.97 8.31 -7.42
N TYR A 51 -6.95 7.96 -8.20
CA TYR A 51 -6.42 6.59 -8.24
C TYR A 51 -5.77 6.19 -6.91
N ALA A 52 -5.00 7.08 -6.30
CA ALA A 52 -4.39 6.84 -4.98
C ALA A 52 -5.47 6.52 -3.94
N LYS A 53 -6.55 7.33 -3.90
CA LYS A 53 -7.68 7.08 -2.99
C LYS A 53 -8.34 5.72 -3.22
N LEU A 54 -8.61 5.37 -4.48
CA LEU A 54 -9.22 4.07 -4.81
C LEU A 54 -8.32 2.88 -4.41
N LEU A 55 -7.00 3.01 -4.58
CA LEU A 55 -6.05 1.99 -4.16
C LEU A 55 -6.02 1.83 -2.63
N THR A 56 -6.04 2.93 -1.89
CA THR A 56 -6.11 2.90 -0.42
C THR A 56 -7.40 2.23 0.05
N GLU A 57 -8.56 2.66 -0.45
CA GLU A 57 -9.85 2.06 -0.12
C GLU A 57 -9.89 0.56 -0.45
N SER A 58 -9.35 0.16 -1.61
CA SER A 58 -9.27 -1.25 -1.99
C SER A 58 -8.35 -2.05 -1.05
N THR A 59 -7.27 -1.45 -0.58
CA THR A 59 -6.32 -2.10 0.32
C THR A 59 -6.92 -2.29 1.71
N GLU A 60 -7.55 -1.25 2.25
CA GLU A 60 -8.26 -1.30 3.54
C GLU A 60 -9.36 -2.37 3.53
N ASN A 61 -10.18 -2.38 2.48
CA ASN A 61 -11.24 -3.39 2.32
C ASN A 61 -10.66 -4.82 2.27
N HIS A 62 -9.53 -5.01 1.59
CA HIS A 62 -8.88 -6.30 1.52
C HIS A 62 -8.35 -6.76 2.89
N LEU A 63 -7.69 -5.86 3.64
CA LEU A 63 -7.19 -6.15 4.98
C LEU A 63 -8.33 -6.42 5.97
N GLN A 64 -9.43 -5.67 5.88
CA GLN A 64 -10.60 -5.89 6.72
C GLN A 64 -11.22 -7.27 6.45
N LYS A 65 -11.34 -7.65 5.17
CA LYS A 65 -11.80 -9.01 4.83
C LYS A 65 -10.90 -10.09 5.43
N LEU A 66 -9.57 -9.92 5.37
CA LEU A 66 -8.64 -10.85 6.01
C LEU A 66 -8.82 -10.93 7.52
N VAL A 67 -9.09 -9.81 8.18
CA VAL A 67 -9.41 -9.77 9.62
C VAL A 67 -10.67 -10.56 9.92
N ASP A 68 -11.73 -10.35 9.14
CA ASP A 68 -13.03 -10.99 9.36
C ASP A 68 -12.95 -12.50 9.12
N ASP A 69 -12.40 -12.92 7.97
CA ASP A 69 -12.20 -14.32 7.60
C ASP A 69 -11.33 -15.05 8.65
N PHE A 70 -10.28 -14.40 9.16
CA PHE A 70 -9.43 -14.98 10.19
C PHE A 70 -10.17 -15.14 11.52
N ASN A 71 -10.90 -14.12 11.97
CA ASN A 71 -11.61 -14.14 13.24
C ASN A 71 -12.79 -15.12 13.25
N GLU A 72 -13.43 -15.32 12.09
CA GLU A 72 -14.47 -16.33 11.91
C GLU A 72 -13.88 -17.74 12.06
N ARG A 73 -12.73 -17.99 11.41
CA ARG A 73 -12.09 -19.32 11.43
C ARG A 73 -11.36 -19.64 12.74
N TYR A 74 -10.78 -18.63 13.39
CA TYR A 74 -9.90 -18.80 14.54
C TYR A 74 -10.29 -17.84 15.69
N PRO A 75 -11.19 -18.26 16.60
CA PRO A 75 -11.57 -17.44 17.74
C PRO A 75 -10.39 -17.19 18.71
N ILE A 76 -10.59 -16.27 19.65
CA ILE A 76 -9.62 -16.03 20.73
C ILE A 76 -9.36 -17.33 21.48
N GLY A 77 -8.08 -17.64 21.70
CA GLY A 77 -7.65 -18.88 22.34
C GLY A 77 -7.31 -19.99 21.35
N SER A 78 -7.45 -19.77 20.04
CA SER A 78 -7.02 -20.72 19.02
C SER A 78 -5.52 -21.03 19.13
N PRO A 79 -5.14 -22.31 19.12
CA PRO A 79 -3.76 -22.74 19.22
C PRO A 79 -2.98 -22.36 17.96
N CYS A 80 -1.74 -21.91 18.13
CA CYS A 80 -0.86 -21.54 17.04
C CYS A 80 0.61 -21.78 17.38
N ILE A 81 1.43 -21.80 16.35
CA ILE A 81 2.88 -21.83 16.43
C ILE A 81 3.40 -20.52 15.85
N TYR A 82 4.33 -19.88 16.55
CA TYR A 82 5.09 -18.77 16.00
C TYR A 82 6.59 -19.08 16.06
N TYR A 83 7.32 -18.57 15.08
CA TYR A 83 8.76 -18.79 14.93
C TYR A 83 9.49 -17.46 15.21
N PRO A 84 9.99 -17.22 16.43
CA PRO A 84 10.85 -16.08 16.70
C PRO A 84 12.16 -16.26 15.92
N HIS A 85 12.63 -15.17 15.33
CA HIS A 85 13.79 -15.10 14.43
C HIS A 85 13.47 -15.61 13.02
N LEU A 86 13.20 -14.64 12.15
CA LEU A 86 13.12 -14.78 10.70
C LEU A 86 14.48 -15.22 10.14
N LEU A 87 14.73 -16.52 10.16
CA LEU A 87 15.51 -17.12 9.09
C LEU A 87 14.51 -17.97 8.31
N ILE A 88 14.16 -17.49 7.12
CA ILE A 88 13.41 -18.25 6.13
C ILE A 88 14.09 -19.61 5.99
N GLY A 89 13.42 -20.69 6.41
CA GLY A 89 13.95 -22.06 6.41
C GLY A 89 14.45 -22.60 7.76
N SER A 90 14.61 -21.76 8.78
CA SER A 90 15.00 -22.18 10.14
C SER A 90 13.75 -22.44 10.98
N LYS A 91 13.27 -23.69 10.98
CA LYS A 91 12.28 -24.19 11.96
C LYS A 91 12.89 -24.36 13.36
N ASN A 92 13.95 -23.63 13.69
CA ASN A 92 14.63 -23.77 14.96
C ASN A 92 13.82 -23.05 16.04
N ASN A 93 13.31 -23.82 16.99
CA ASN A 93 12.58 -23.37 18.18
C ASN A 93 11.16 -22.79 17.93
N PRO A 94 10.22 -23.60 17.40
CA PRO A 94 8.80 -23.21 17.33
C PRO A 94 8.25 -22.99 18.74
N TYR A 95 7.55 -21.88 18.94
CA TYR A 95 6.84 -21.63 20.19
C TYR A 95 5.35 -21.88 19.98
N LYS A 96 4.86 -22.92 20.64
CA LYS A 96 3.42 -23.20 20.75
C LYS A 96 2.78 -22.23 21.74
N THR A 97 1.70 -21.59 21.34
CA THR A 97 0.93 -20.65 22.15
C THR A 97 -0.51 -20.60 21.64
N LYS A 98 -1.30 -19.63 22.11
CA LYS A 98 -2.65 -19.35 21.62
C LYS A 98 -2.87 -17.86 21.39
N THR A 99 -3.82 -17.53 20.53
CA THR A 99 -4.26 -16.14 20.35
C THR A 99 -4.87 -15.61 21.65
N ARG A 100 -4.61 -14.35 21.99
CA ARG A 100 -5.22 -13.65 23.15
C ARG A 100 -6.07 -12.45 22.76
N SER A 101 -6.20 -12.19 21.46
CA SER A 101 -7.06 -11.14 20.90
C SER A 101 -7.66 -11.62 19.59
N LYS A 102 -8.69 -10.91 19.13
CA LYS A 102 -9.08 -10.93 17.72
C LYS A 102 -7.92 -10.43 16.86
N ALA A 103 -7.90 -10.81 15.59
CA ALA A 103 -7.10 -10.16 14.57
C ALA A 103 -7.58 -8.72 14.38
N PHE A 104 -6.64 -7.82 14.12
CA PHE A 104 -6.90 -6.41 13.84
C PHE A 104 -5.81 -5.86 12.92
N ILE A 105 -6.11 -4.74 12.25
CA ILE A 105 -5.15 -4.04 11.41
C ILE A 105 -4.24 -3.18 12.31
N GLN A 106 -2.93 -3.38 12.20
CA GLN A 106 -1.93 -2.53 12.83
C GLN A 106 -1.31 -1.60 11.77
N GLY A 107 -1.53 -0.30 11.94
CA GLY A 107 -1.20 0.69 10.91
C GLY A 107 -2.13 0.55 9.70
N GLU A 108 -1.59 0.72 8.49
CA GLU A 108 -2.38 0.70 7.24
C GLU A 108 -2.15 -0.56 6.39
N HIS A 109 -1.29 -1.49 6.83
CA HIS A 109 -0.74 -2.50 5.91
C HIS A 109 -0.66 -3.93 6.47
N THR A 110 -0.84 -4.13 7.77
CA THR A 110 -0.56 -5.45 8.38
C THR A 110 -1.69 -5.89 9.30
N VAL A 111 -2.21 -7.10 9.04
CA VAL A 111 -3.11 -7.77 9.98
C VAL A 111 -2.29 -8.53 11.02
N VAL A 112 -2.58 -8.27 12.29
CA VAL A 112 -1.87 -8.86 13.42
C VAL A 112 -2.82 -9.44 14.46
N VAL A 113 -2.30 -10.33 15.30
CA VAL A 113 -2.95 -10.81 16.53
C VAL A 113 -2.01 -10.66 17.72
N LEU A 114 -2.57 -10.64 18.92
CA LEU A 114 -1.78 -10.77 20.15
C LEU A 114 -1.70 -12.25 20.55
N LEU A 115 -0.54 -12.68 21.05
CA LEU A 115 -0.33 -14.05 21.54
C LEU A 115 -0.21 -14.10 23.07
N GLU A 116 -0.67 -15.19 23.68
CA GLU A 116 -0.51 -15.45 25.11
C GLU A 116 0.98 -15.51 25.51
N GLY A 117 1.32 -14.90 26.64
CA GLY A 117 2.70 -14.83 27.15
C GLY A 117 3.64 -13.95 26.33
N ARG A 118 3.13 -13.22 25.32
CA ARG A 118 3.94 -12.36 24.45
C ARG A 118 3.41 -10.93 24.38
N ARG A 119 4.34 -10.00 24.23
CA ARG A 119 4.07 -8.57 24.01
C ARG A 119 4.17 -8.26 22.52
N GLY A 120 3.45 -7.22 22.08
CA GLY A 120 3.40 -6.81 20.67
C GLY A 120 2.39 -7.57 19.83
N GLY A 121 2.10 -7.02 18.65
CA GLY A 121 1.31 -7.67 17.60
C GLY A 121 2.19 -8.58 16.74
N PHE A 122 1.64 -9.73 16.37
CA PHE A 122 2.28 -10.72 15.51
C PHE A 122 1.52 -10.78 14.20
N ALA A 123 2.20 -10.51 13.10
CA ALA A 123 1.62 -10.58 11.76
C ALA A 123 1.16 -12.00 11.45
N LEU A 124 -0.03 -12.14 10.84
CA LEU A 124 -0.60 -13.44 10.51
C LEU A 124 0.33 -14.31 9.64
N THR A 125 1.14 -13.67 8.80
CA THR A 125 2.15 -14.32 7.94
C THR A 125 3.27 -15.03 8.70
N HIS A 126 3.41 -14.77 10.00
CA HIS A 126 4.44 -15.39 10.87
C HIS A 126 3.86 -16.44 11.82
N LEU A 127 2.57 -16.76 11.66
CA LEU A 127 1.85 -17.72 12.48
C LEU A 127 1.43 -18.92 11.67
N GLU A 128 1.55 -20.09 12.28
CA GLU A 128 0.97 -21.33 11.79
C GLU A 128 -0.17 -21.70 12.74
N MET A 129 -1.41 -21.59 12.26
CA MET A 129 -2.59 -21.94 13.05
C MET A 129 -2.72 -23.47 13.12
N ILE A 130 -3.00 -23.99 14.31
CA ILE A 130 -3.26 -25.42 14.50
C ILE A 130 -4.77 -25.62 14.37
N GLU A 131 -5.20 -26.42 13.39
CA GLU A 131 -6.62 -26.74 13.25
C GLU A 131 -7.08 -27.61 14.42
N THR A 132 -8.09 -27.13 15.14
CA THR A 132 -8.83 -27.94 16.10
C THR A 132 -9.95 -28.64 15.35
N VAL A 133 -9.80 -29.96 15.18
CA VAL A 133 -10.82 -30.89 14.67
C VAL A 133 -11.99 -30.97 15.64
#